data_AF-X1BZN2-F1
#
_entry.id   AF-X1BZN2-F1
#
_cell.length_a   1.000
_cell.length_b   1.000
_cell.length_c   1.000
_cell.angle_alpha   90.00
_cell.angle_beta   90.00
_cell.angle_gamma   90.00
#
_symmetry.space_group_name_H-M   'P 1'
#
loop_
_entity.id
_entity.type
_entity.pdbx_description
1 polymer ?
#
loop_
_entity_poly.entity_id
_entity_poly.type
_entity_poly.pdbx_seq_one_letter_code
_entity_poly.pdbx_strand_id
1 'polypeptide(L)' 'MIPISWYLIFAAALFCIGLFGVLARRNAIAILMGIELMLNAVNVNLIAFWRYATP' A
#
# COMPACT_ATOMS: atom_id res chain seq x y z
N MET A 1 -7.01 8.35 20.23
CA MET A 1 -6.75 7.04 19.60
C MET A 1 -7.08 7.16 18.13
N ILE A 2 -6.10 6.95 17.23
CA ILE A 2 -6.36 6.96 15.79
C ILE A 2 -7.16 5.68 15.47
N PRO A 3 -8.22 5.73 14.65
CA PRO A 3 -8.92 4.52 14.23
C PRO A 3 -8.13 3.71 13.19
N ILE A 4 -8.25 2.38 13.19
CA ILE A 4 -7.63 1.50 12.18
C ILE A 4 -8.06 1.86 10.75
N SER A 5 -9.28 2.39 10.58
CA SER A 5 -9.81 2.84 9.30
C SER A 5 -8.90 3.86 8.60
N TRP A 6 -8.19 4.72 9.33
CA TRP A 6 -7.25 5.68 8.75
C TRP A 6 -6.04 4.99 8.11
N TYR A 7 -5.49 3.96 8.77
CA TYR A 7 -4.39 3.17 8.23
C TYR A 7 -4.82 2.36 7.01
N LEU A 8 -6.04 1.80 7.03
CA LEU A 8 -6.60 1.05 5.91
C LEU A 8 -6.83 1.94 4.68
N ILE A 9 -7.40 3.13 4.87
CA ILE A 9 -7.62 4.09 3.78
C ILE A 9 -6.27 4.56 3.21
N PHE A 10 -5.30 4.85 4.07
CA PHE A 10 -3.96 5.25 3.64
C PHE A 10 -3.26 4.16 2.83
N ALA A 11 -3.27 2.91 3.32
CA ALA A 11 -2.70 1.77 2.59
C ALA A 11 -3.42 1.53 1.26
N ALA A 12 -4.75 1.62 1.23
CA ALA A 12 -5.53 1.47 -0.01
C ALA A 12 -5.18 2.57 -1.03
N ALA A 13 -5.04 3.83 -0.59
CA ALA A 13 -4.64 4.93 -1.46
C ALA A 13 -3.24 4.70 -2.06
N LEU A 14 -2.28 4.30 -1.23
CA LEU A 14 -0.92 3.97 -1.69
C LEU A 14 -0.92 2.81 -2.70
N PHE A 15 -1.71 1.78 -2.45
CA PHE A 15 -1.85 0.64 -3.36
C PHE A 15 -2.44 1.05 -4.71
N CYS A 16 -3.47 1.90 -4.73
CA CYS A 16 -4.06 2.44 -5.95
C CYS A 16 -3.07 3.29 -6.75
N ILE A 17 -2.23 4.09 -6.08
CA ILE A 17 -1.16 4.88 -6.74
C ILE A 17 -0.13 3.94 -7.37
N GLY A 18 0.29 2.90 -6.65
CA GLY A 18 1.19 1.87 -7.19
C GLY A 18 0.59 1.13 -8.39
N LEU A 19 -0.69 0.73 -8.30
CA LEU A 19 -1.43 0.09 -9.37
C LEU A 19 -1.53 0.99 -10.62
N PHE A 20 -1.85 2.27 -10.42
CA PHE A 20 -1.84 3.24 -11.51
C PHE A 20 -0.45 3.38 -12.14
N GLY A 21 0.60 3.41 -11.33
CA GLY A 21 1.99 3.42 -11.78
C GLY A 21 2.36 2.19 -12.63
N VAL A 22 1.88 1.01 -12.25
CA VAL A 22 2.09 -0.24 -13.01
C VAL A 22 1.36 -0.19 -14.36
N LEU A 23 0.10 0.27 -14.39
CA LEU A 23 -0.70 0.29 -15.62
C LEU A 23 -0.30 1.41 -16.59
N ALA A 24 0.15 2.56 -16.08
CA ALA A 24 0.45 3.73 -16.89
C ALA A 24 1.85 3.69 -17.54
N ARG A 25 2.76 2.83 -17.07
CA ARG A 25 4.16 2.85 -17.47
C ARG A 25 4.47 1.69 -18.43
N ARG A 26 5.23 1.98 -19.49
CA ARG A 26 5.75 0.98 -20.44
C ARG A 26 7.18 0.53 -20.14
N ASN A 27 7.87 1.23 -19.23
CA ASN A 27 9.24 0.88 -18.84
C ASN A 27 9.21 -0.15 -17.71
N ALA A 28 9.91 -1.27 -17.90
CA ALA A 28 10.02 -2.34 -16.92
C ALA A 28 10.49 -1.85 -15.54
N ILE A 29 11.46 -0.93 -15.49
CA ILE A 29 11.95 -0.37 -14.21
C ILE A 29 10.85 0.43 -13.50
N ALA A 30 10.07 1.21 -14.26
CA ALA A 30 8.97 1.99 -13.69
C ALA A 30 7.81 1.11 -13.21
N ILE A 31 7.57 -0.02 -13.89
CA ILE A 31 6.61 -1.03 -13.45
C ILE A 31 7.09 -1.67 -12.13
N LEU A 32 8.37 -2.04 -12.03
CA LEU A 32 8.96 -2.60 -10.80
C LEU A 32 8.85 -1.62 -9.63
N MET A 33 9.14 -0.33 -9.83
CA MET A 33 8.94 0.70 -8.79
C MET A 33 7.47 0.80 -8.36
N GLY A 34 6.51 0.67 -9.29
CA GLY A 34 5.09 0.62 -8.96
C GLY A 34 4.72 -0.60 -8.11
N ILE A 35 5.30 -1.76 -8.42
CA ILE A 35 5.12 -3.00 -7.65
C ILE A 35 5.72 -2.87 -6.24
N GLU A 36 6.93 -2.32 -6.10
CA GLU A 36 7.55 -2.06 -4.79
C GLU A 36 6.68 -1.14 -3.92
N LEU A 37 6.05 -0.12 -4.53
CA LEU A 37 5.12 0.77 -3.84
C LEU A 37 3.85 0.01 -3.39
N MET A 38 3.29 -0.85 -4.25
CA MET A 38 2.14 -1.71 -3.89
C MET A 38 2.49 -2.67 -2.74
N LEU A 39 3.69 -3.27 -2.76
CA LEU A 39 4.16 -4.16 -1.69
C LEU A 39 4.37 -3.43 -0.37
N ASN A 40 4.85 -2.17 -0.40
CA ASN A 40 4.92 -1.32 0.80
C ASN A 40 3.53 -1.03 1.38
N ALA A 41 2.54 -0.75 0.52
CA ALA A 41 1.16 -0.53 0.95
C ALA A 41 0.57 -1.76 1.67
N VAL A 42 0.82 -2.95 1.14
CA VAL A 42 0.40 -4.21 1.78
C VAL A 42 1.09 -4.41 3.13
N ASN A 43 2.39 -4.11 3.25
CA ASN A 43 3.10 -4.17 4.54
C ASN A 43 2.50 -3.22 5.59
N VAL A 44 2.16 -1.99 5.21
CA VAL A 44 1.49 -1.05 6.12
C VAL A 44 0.16 -1.62 6.61
N ASN A 45 -0.61 -2.24 5.71
CA ASN A 45 -1.88 -2.87 6.07
C ASN A 45 -1.68 -4.04 7.05
N LEU A 46 -0.68 -4.90 6.81
CA LEU A 46 -0.33 -6.00 7.71
C LEU A 46 0.09 -5.52 9.11
N ILE A 47 0.93 -4.48 9.18
CA ILE A 47 1.37 -3.89 10.46
C ILE A 47 0.19 -3.25 11.20
N ALA A 48 -0.71 -2.58 10.49
CA ALA A 48 -1.92 -2.01 11.08
C ALA A 48 -2.81 -3.12 11.67
N PHE A 49 -3.04 -4.21 10.95
CA PHE A 49 -3.75 -5.36 11.50
C PHE A 49 -3.03 -5.97 12.70
N TRP A 50 -1.71 -6.16 12.64
CA TRP A 50 -0.94 -6.70 13.75
C TRP A 50 -1.09 -5.85 15.01
N ARG A 51 -0.97 -4.53 14.88
CA ARG A 51 -1.06 -3.57 16.00
C ARG A 51 -2.45 -3.48 16.64
N TYR A 52 -3.52 -3.69 15.88
CA TYR A 52 -4.89 -3.66 16.40
C TYR A 52 -5.45 -5.04 16.76
N ALA A 53 -4.88 -6.13 16.23
CA ALA A 53 -5.24 -7.49 16.59
C ALA A 53 -4.64 -7.93 17.93
N THR A 54 -3.49 -7.35 18.32
CA THR A 54 -2.95 -7.51 19.68
C THR A 54 -3.52 -6.39 20.58
N PRO A 55 -4.24 -6.73 21.67
CA PRO A 55 -4.83 -5.75 22.59
C PRO A 55 -3.79 -4.90 23.33
#